data_AF-A0A2U9NJC1-F1
#
_entry.id   AF-A0A2U9NJC1-F1
#
_cell.length_a   1.000
_cell.length_b   1.000
_cell.length_c   1.000
_cell.angle_alpha   90.00
_cell.angle_beta   90.00
_cell.angle_gamma   90.00
#
_symmetry.space_group_name_H-M   'P 1'
#
loop_
_entity.id
_entity.type
_entity.pdbx_description
1 polymer ?
#
loop_
_entity_poly.entity_id
_entity_poly.type
_entity_poly.pdbx_seq_one_letter_code
_entity_poly.pdbx_strand_id
1 'polypeptide(L)'
;MLITWKSVQFINLLFYFTAMLVQLWMYCWFGNEIILKSIQVGDACYNSKWYELDSKLIKNYVFLIMERCKRPIAISVYGLATLSLTSYVSILNWSYSYYALLRRLYAKTTD
;
A
#
# COMPACT_ATOMS: atom_id res chain seq x y z
N MET A 1 33.36 17.53 -4.60
CA MET A 1 32.86 17.18 -3.26
C MET A 1 32.16 15.83 -3.36
N LEU A 2 32.93 14.75 -3.37
CA LEU A 2 32.40 13.38 -3.44
C LEU A 2 32.10 12.93 -2.02
N ILE A 3 30.87 12.47 -1.77
CA ILE A 3 30.50 11.85 -0.50
C ILE A 3 31.35 10.59 -0.35
N THR A 4 32.39 10.66 0.48
CA THR A 4 33.26 9.51 0.73
C THR A 4 32.44 8.46 1.49
N TRP A 5 32.54 7.20 1.07
CA TRP A 5 31.78 6.05 1.59
C TRP A 5 31.90 5.82 3.10
N LYS A 6 32.94 6.41 3.73
CA LYS A 6 33.18 6.40 5.19
C LYS A 6 32.75 7.69 5.90
N SER A 7 32.21 8.67 5.16
CA SER A 7 31.77 9.93 5.73
C SER A 7 30.48 9.75 6.52
N VAL A 8 30.40 10.41 7.67
CA VAL A 8 29.18 10.50 8.50
C VAL A 8 27.98 10.98 7.67
N GLN A 9 28.22 11.82 6.66
CA GLN A 9 27.18 12.31 5.75
C GLN A 9 26.54 11.18 4.92
N PHE A 10 27.32 10.19 4.48
CA PHE A 10 26.81 9.03 3.74
C PHE A 10 25.94 8.14 4.63
N ILE A 11 26.39 7.90 5.86
CA ILE A 11 25.66 7.10 6.85
C ILE A 11 24.33 7.77 7.19
N ASN A 12 24.33 9.09 7.41
CA ASN A 12 23.10 9.85 7.65
C ASN A 12 22.13 9.75 6.47
N LEU A 13 22.61 9.93 5.23
CA LEU A 13 21.77 9.81 4.04
C LEU A 13 21.14 8.42 3.91
N LEU A 14 21.92 7.36 4.16
CA LEU A 14 21.44 5.99 4.12
C LEU A 14 20.39 5.73 5.19
N PHE A 15 20.60 6.25 6.40
CA PHE A 15 19.64 6.17 7.49
C PHE A 15 18.33 6.92 7.16
N TYR A 16 18.42 8.12 6.60
CA TYR A 16 17.26 8.87 6.14
C TYR A 16 16.48 8.13 5.05
N PHE A 17 17.18 7.57 4.06
CA PHE A 17 16.54 6.82 2.97
C PHE A 17 15.83 5.56 3.49
N THR A 18 16.49 4.80 4.36
CA THR A 18 15.87 3.62 4.98
C THR A 18 14.69 3.98 5.87
N ALA A 19 14.77 5.06 6.66
CA ALA A 19 13.66 5.55 7.46
C ALA A 19 12.44 5.93 6.59
N MET A 20 12.66 6.61 5.46
CA MET A 20 11.57 6.94 4.53
C MET A 20 10.94 5.69 3.90
N LEU A 21 11.74 4.68 3.54
CA LEU A 21 11.23 3.41 3.03
C LEU A 21 10.38 2.66 4.07
N VAL A 22 10.83 2.64 5.33
CA VAL A 22 10.06 2.03 6.43
C VAL A 22 8.76 2.77 6.65
N GLN A 23 8.77 4.10 6.62
CA GLN A 23 7.56 4.90 6.77
C GLN A 23 6.56 4.62 5.64
N LEU A 24 7.03 4.53 4.39
CA LEU A 24 6.20 4.18 3.24
C LEU A 24 5.62 2.76 3.37
N TRP A 25 6.45 1.80 3.80
CA TRP A 25 6.03 0.42 4.05
C TRP A 25 4.91 0.35 5.11
N MET A 26 5.06 1.08 6.22
CA MET A 26 4.05 1.16 7.27
C MET A 26 2.73 1.73 6.74
N TYR A 27 2.75 2.79 5.94
CA TYR A 27 1.53 3.34 5.33
C TYR A 27 0.83 2.35 4.40
N CYS A 28 1.58 1.65 3.54
CA CYS A 28 1.02 0.62 2.67
C CYS A 28 0.45 -0.57 3.45
N TRP A 29 1.08 -0.94 4.57
CA TRP A 29 0.60 -2.00 5.45
C TRP A 29 -0.75 -1.63 6.08
N PHE A 30 -0.85 -0.45 6.69
CA PHE A 30 -2.10 0.01 7.28
C PHE A 30 -3.20 0.18 6.23
N GLY A 31 -2.87 0.70 5.04
CA GLY A 31 -3.82 0.78 3.92
C GLY A 31 -4.40 -0.59 3.54
N ASN A 32 -3.55 -1.61 3.45
CA ASN A 32 -3.96 -2.98 3.16
C ASN A 32 -4.83 -3.59 4.26
N GLU A 33 -4.44 -3.43 5.54
CA GLU A 33 -5.24 -3.91 6.67
C GLU A 33 -6.63 -3.25 6.72
N ILE A 34 -6.72 -1.95 6.47
CA ILE A 34 -8.01 -1.24 6.41
C ILE A 34 -8.92 -1.83 5.31
N ILE A 35 -8.35 -2.12 4.13
CA ILE A 35 -9.09 -2.74 3.02
C ILE A 35 -9.60 -4.13 3.43
N LEU A 36 -8.73 -4.97 4.00
CA LEU A 36 -9.10 -6.32 4.45
C LEU A 36 -10.19 -6.30 5.52
N LYS A 37 -10.05 -5.42 6.53
CA LYS A 37 -11.04 -5.25 7.59
C LYS A 37 -12.37 -4.73 7.05
N SER A 38 -12.35 -3.81 6.08
CA SER A 38 -13.56 -3.32 5.42
C SER A 38 -14.36 -4.43 4.74
N ILE A 39 -13.69 -5.42 4.15
CA ILE A 39 -14.34 -6.58 3.52
C ILE A 39 -14.88 -7.53 4.58
N GLN A 40 -14.06 -7.85 5.60
CA GLN A 40 -14.44 -8.73 6.71
C GLN A 40 -15.69 -8.23 7.47
N VAL A 41 -15.87 -6.91 7.61
CA VAL A 41 -17.08 -6.34 8.23
C VAL A 41 -18.34 -6.64 7.42
N GLY A 42 -18.26 -6.61 6.09
CA GLY A 42 -19.35 -6.99 5.20
C GLY A 42 -19.73 -8.47 5.36
N ASP A 43 -18.74 -9.35 5.37
CA ASP A 43 -18.94 -10.79 5.55
C ASP A 43 -19.49 -11.12 6.95
N ALA A 44 -19.00 -10.45 7.99
CA ALA A 44 -19.51 -10.59 9.35
C ALA A 44 -20.97 -10.11 9.48
N CYS A 45 -21.34 -9.01 8.79
CA CYS A 45 -22.74 -8.56 8.73
C CYS A 45 -23.63 -9.58 8.01
N TYR A 46 -23.16 -10.18 6.92
CA TYR A 46 -23.89 -11.22 6.19
C TYR A 46 -24.12 -12.47 7.05
N ASN A 47 -23.12 -12.88 7.83
CA ASN A 47 -23.18 -14.03 8.73
C ASN A 47 -23.88 -13.75 10.07
N SER A 48 -24.05 -12.48 10.45
CA SER A 48 -24.97 -12.13 11.52
C SER A 48 -26.38 -12.54 11.05
N LYS A 49 -27.19 -13.20 11.89
CA LYS A 49 -28.51 -13.73 11.52
C LYS A 49 -29.53 -12.60 11.29
N TRP A 50 -29.22 -11.69 10.37
CA TRP A 50 -29.91 -10.42 10.13
C TRP A 50 -31.36 -10.62 9.69
N TYR A 51 -31.65 -11.79 9.11
CA TYR A 51 -32.98 -12.22 8.70
C TYR A 51 -33.91 -12.51 9.89
N GLU A 52 -33.38 -12.86 11.07
CA GLU A 52 -34.15 -13.12 12.30
C GLU A 52 -34.57 -11.84 13.03
N LEU A 53 -34.07 -10.65 12.63
CA LEU A 53 -34.49 -9.39 13.24
C LEU A 53 -35.87 -8.96 12.76
N ASP A 54 -36.76 -8.64 13.70
CA ASP A 54 -38.15 -8.27 13.40
C ASP A 54 -38.29 -6.86 12.80
N SER A 55 -37.30 -5.99 13.07
CA SER A 55 -37.32 -4.61 12.57
C SER A 55 -36.88 -4.50 11.11
N LYS A 56 -37.84 -4.13 10.25
CA LYS A 56 -37.61 -3.77 8.84
C LYS A 56 -36.57 -2.65 8.68
N LEU A 57 -36.51 -1.74 9.65
CA LEU A 57 -35.55 -0.63 9.69
C LEU A 57 -34.12 -1.16 9.82
N ILE A 58 -33.89 -2.10 10.75
CA ILE A 58 -32.56 -2.69 10.98
C ILE A 58 -32.13 -3.54 9.78
N LYS A 59 -33.05 -4.31 9.19
CA LYS A 59 -32.79 -5.06 7.95
C LYS A 59 -32.31 -4.16 6.81
N ASN A 60 -32.96 -3.02 6.59
CA ASN A 60 -32.53 -2.04 5.58
C ASN A 60 -31.13 -1.47 5.87
N TYR A 61 -30.81 -1.19 7.14
CA TYR A 61 -29.47 -0.71 7.51
C TYR A 61 -28.38 -1.76 7.26
N VAL A 62 -28.62 -3.03 7.61
CA VAL A 62 -27.67 -4.11 7.37
C VAL A 62 -27.44 -4.30 5.85
N PHE A 63 -28.50 -4.25 5.04
CA PHE A 63 -28.37 -4.28 3.57
C PHE A 63 -27.56 -3.09 3.03
N LEU A 64 -27.81 -1.88 3.54
CA LEU A 64 -27.04 -0.70 3.16
C LEU A 64 -25.55 -0.89 3.51
N ILE A 65 -25.25 -1.38 4.71
CA ILE A 65 -23.87 -1.63 5.15
C ILE A 65 -23.19 -2.69 4.28
N MET A 66 -23.87 -3.81 3.98
CA MET A 66 -23.35 -4.84 3.08
C MET A 66 -23.06 -4.28 1.68
N GLU A 67 -23.96 -3.49 1.11
CA GLU A 67 -23.77 -2.87 -0.21
C GLU A 67 -22.62 -1.86 -0.22
N ARG A 68 -22.42 -1.14 0.88
CA ARG A 68 -21.29 -0.22 1.04
C ARG A 68 -19.96 -0.96 1.19
N CYS A 69 -19.92 -2.09 1.90
CA CYS A 69 -18.71 -2.89 2.10
C CYS A 69 -18.22 -3.59 0.82
N LYS A 70 -19.11 -3.83 -0.17
CA LYS A 70 -18.72 -4.32 -1.50
C LYS A 70 -17.77 -3.38 -2.24
N ARG A 71 -17.76 -2.09 -1.90
CA ARG A 71 -16.77 -1.13 -2.40
C ARG A 71 -15.69 -0.97 -1.35
N PRO A 72 -14.58 -1.73 -1.42
CA PRO A 72 -13.51 -1.60 -0.45
C PRO A 72 -13.02 -0.16 -0.45
N ILE A 73 -12.80 0.37 0.76
CA ILE A 73 -12.20 1.70 0.94
C ILE A 73 -10.73 1.59 0.54
N ALA A 74 -10.48 1.64 -0.76
CA ALA A 74 -9.14 1.71 -1.31
C ALA A 74 -8.70 3.17 -1.24
N ILE A 75 -7.77 3.47 -0.34
CA ILE A 75 -7.09 4.76 -0.33
C ILE A 75 -6.19 4.78 -1.56
N SER A 76 -6.75 5.24 -2.68
CA SER A 76 -6.03 5.40 -3.93
C SER A 76 -5.34 6.76 -3.90
N VAL A 77 -4.01 6.76 -3.92
CA VAL A 77 -3.25 7.99 -4.05
C VAL A 77 -3.17 8.31 -5.54
N TYR A 78 -3.76 9.44 -5.92
CA TYR A 78 -3.59 10.05 -7.24
C TYR A 78 -3.98 9.17 -8.45
N GLY A 79 -4.87 8.18 -8.26
CA GLY A 79 -5.39 7.33 -9.34
C GLY A 79 -4.37 6.37 -9.97
N LEU A 80 -3.13 6.33 -9.47
CA LEU A 80 -2.03 5.52 -10.02
C LEU A 80 -1.70 4.29 -9.17
N ALA A 81 -1.96 4.35 -7.86
CA ALA A 81 -1.69 3.25 -6.95
C ALA A 81 -2.67 3.22 -5.78
N THR A 82 -3.27 2.05 -5.54
CA THR A 82 -3.89 1.76 -4.24
C THR A 82 -2.78 1.62 -3.22
N LEU A 83 -2.89 2.27 -2.05
CA LEU A 83 -1.95 2.09 -0.93
C LEU A 83 -1.99 0.63 -0.48
N SER A 84 -1.13 -0.17 -1.11
CA SER A 84 -1.06 -1.62 -0.96
C SER A 84 0.40 -2.05 -0.98
N LEU A 85 0.68 -3.19 -0.34
CA LEU A 85 2.01 -3.79 -0.35
C LEU A 85 2.49 -4.06 -1.79
N THR A 86 1.56 -4.43 -2.68
CA THR A 86 1.81 -4.65 -4.11
C THR A 86 2.39 -3.41 -4.78
N SER A 87 1.80 -2.24 -4.55
CA SER A 87 2.30 -0.98 -5.12
C SER A 87 3.68 -0.60 -4.60
N TYR A 88 3.98 -0.86 -3.33
CA TYR A 88 5.33 -0.66 -2.78
C TYR A 88 6.37 -1.52 -3.52
N VAL A 89 6.07 -2.81 -3.74
CA VAL A 89 6.94 -3.72 -4.49
C VAL A 89 7.09 -3.27 -5.95
N SER A 90 6.00 -2.79 -6.58
CA SER A 90 6.07 -2.23 -7.94
C SER A 90 7.03 -1.05 -8.03
N ILE A 91 6.99 -0.11 -7.08
CA ILE A 91 7.89 1.05 -7.04
C ILE A 91 9.36 0.62 -6.90
N LEU A 92 9.63 -0.39 -6.05
CA LEU A 92 10.98 -0.94 -5.90
C LEU A 92 11.45 -1.62 -7.19
N ASN A 93 10.59 -2.38 -7.85
CA ASN A 93 10.90 -3.02 -9.13
C ASN A 93 11.20 -2.01 -10.23
N TRP A 94 10.45 -0.91 -10.29
CA TRP A 94 10.69 0.18 -11.24
C TRP A 94 12.04 0.84 -10.97
N SER A 95 12.33 1.11 -9.71
CA SER A 95 13.61 1.68 -9.27
C SER A 95 14.79 0.77 -9.66
N TYR A 96 14.67 -0.54 -9.41
CA TYR A 96 15.68 -1.52 -9.80
C TYR A 96 15.83 -1.65 -11.31
N SER A 97 14.71 -1.65 -12.06
CA SER A 97 14.73 -1.71 -13.52
C SER A 97 15.44 -0.50 -14.12
N TYR A 98 15.20 0.69 -13.57
CA TYR A 98 15.90 1.91 -13.96
C TYR A 98 17.41 1.83 -13.65
N TYR A 99 17.77 1.35 -12.46
CA TYR A 99 19.17 1.13 -12.10
C TYR A 99 19.86 0.11 -13.02
N ALA A 100 19.21 -1.01 -13.32
CA ALA A 100 19.73 -2.04 -14.22
C ALA A 100 19.93 -1.50 -15.65
N LEU A 101 19.00 -0.68 -16.14
CA LEU A 101 19.11 0.00 -17.43
C LEU A 101 20.32 0.94 -17.45
N LEU A 102 20.46 1.81 -16.46
CA LEU A 102 21.60 2.73 -16.34
C LEU A 102 22.93 1.97 -16.28
N ARG A 103 23.00 0.89 -15.52
CA ARG A 103 24.19 0.04 -15.44
C ARG A 103 24.57 -0.55 -16.81
N ARG A 104 23.58 -0.97 -17.60
CA ARG A 104 23.81 -1.49 -18.96
C ARG A 104 24.29 -0.40 -19.91
N LEU A 105 23.70 0.79 -19.85
CA LEU A 105 24.13 1.93 -20.66
C LEU A 105 25.56 2.32 -20.34
N TYR A 106 25.89 2.46 -19.05
CA TYR A 106 27.24 2.81 -18.61
C TYR A 106 28.29 1.76 -19.02
N ALA A 107 27.97 0.48 -18.86
CA ALA A 107 28.83 -0.60 -19.34
C ALA A 107 29.08 -0.52 -20.85
N LYS A 108 28.04 -0.23 -21.65
CA LYS A 108 28.13 -0.11 -23.10
C LYS A 108 28.90 1.14 -23.58
N THR A 109 28.93 2.22 -22.81
CA THR A 109 29.68 3.45 -23.18
C THR A 109 31.18 3.34 -22.93
N THR A 110 31.64 2.26 -22.27
CA THR A 110 33.07 2.05 -21.96
C THR A 110 33.77 1.10 -22.94
N ASP A 111 33.04 0.59 -23.93
CA ASP A 111 33.52 -0.16 -25.11
C ASP A 111 33.46 0.74 -26.36
#